data_AF-A0A7G1ZQM1-F1
#
_entry.id   AF-A0A7G1ZQM1-F1
#
_cell.length_a   1.000
_cell.length_b   1.000
_cell.length_c   1.000
_cell.angle_alpha   90.00
_cell.angle_beta   90.00
_cell.angle_gamma   90.00
#
_symmetry.space_group_name_H-M   'P 1'
#
loop_
_entity.id
_entity.type
_entity.pdbx_description
1 polymer ?
#
loop_
_entity_poly.entity_id
_entity_poly.type
_entity_poly.pdbx_seq_one_letter_code
_entity_poly.pdbx_strand_id
1 'polypeptide(L)'
;ASKDMSLQLLDSKSIQSYVSQGHRYIHFGCVQIAIKPMVRLGLDCPIMLALRDKSLKTFKDSLLALANTNICQGPIYFNCFPNLSKDLEDPFILQSLILDVNMAHNIQFEGARNFSIIYRIYYKLLNSQLNPKC
;
A
#
# COMPACT_ATOMS: atom_id res chain seq x y z
N ALA A 1 0.85 -2.32 -23.70
CA ALA A 1 0.69 -1.48 -22.49
C ALA A 1 0.85 -2.37 -21.26
N SER A 2 1.01 -1.85 -20.04
CA SER A 2 1.01 -2.61 -18.77
C SER A 2 -0.31 -2.35 -18.01
N LYS A 3 -0.83 -3.31 -17.25
CA LYS A 3 -2.12 -3.12 -16.56
C LYS A 3 -1.78 -2.54 -15.21
N ASP A 4 -1.91 -1.22 -15.13
CA ASP A 4 -1.56 -0.46 -13.96
C ASP A 4 -2.80 -0.24 -13.08
N MET A 5 -2.66 -0.54 -11.80
CA MET A 5 -3.70 -0.36 -10.79
C MET A 5 -3.09 0.33 -9.58
N SER A 6 -3.72 1.39 -9.09
CA SER A 6 -3.32 2.07 -7.85
C SER A 6 -4.41 1.88 -6.80
N LEU A 7 -4.04 1.37 -5.64
CA LEU A 7 -4.93 1.19 -4.50
C LEU A 7 -4.58 2.17 -3.39
N GLN A 8 -5.53 3.02 -3.01
CA GLN A 8 -5.42 3.85 -1.81
C GLN A 8 -5.70 2.98 -0.57
N LEU A 9 -4.74 2.89 0.34
CA LEU A 9 -4.87 2.02 1.52
C LEU A 9 -5.56 2.69 2.70
N LEU A 10 -5.68 4.03 2.67
CA LEU A 10 -6.38 4.83 3.67
C LEU A 10 -7.77 5.23 3.18
N ASP A 11 -8.73 5.35 4.10
CA ASP A 11 -10.07 5.81 3.79
C ASP A 11 -10.39 7.12 4.51
N SER A 12 -11.13 8.01 3.84
CA SER A 12 -11.44 9.34 4.36
C SER A 12 -12.31 9.32 5.62
N LYS A 13 -13.17 8.31 5.78
CA LYS A 13 -14.07 8.20 6.94
C LYS A 13 -13.29 7.92 8.22
N SER A 14 -12.35 6.98 8.17
CA SER A 14 -11.44 6.69 9.28
C SER A 14 -10.61 7.92 9.64
N ILE A 15 -10.02 8.60 8.65
CA ILE A 15 -9.22 9.82 8.90
C ILE A 15 -10.06 10.89 9.58
N GLN A 16 -11.27 11.19 9.07
CA GLN A 16 -12.18 12.16 9.69
C GLN A 16 -12.59 11.76 11.11
N SER A 17 -12.81 10.45 11.35
CA SER A 17 -13.10 9.93 12.68
C SER A 17 -11.93 10.13 13.66
N TYR A 18 -10.68 10.02 13.20
CA TYR A 18 -9.52 10.23 14.07
C TYR A 18 -9.36 11.71 14.44
N VAL A 19 -9.57 12.61 13.46
CA VAL A 19 -9.55 14.06 13.69
C VAL A 19 -10.65 14.46 14.69
N SER A 20 -11.88 13.95 14.52
CA SER A 20 -12.99 14.26 15.44
C SER A 20 -12.78 13.73 16.87
N GLN A 21 -11.94 12.69 17.04
CA GLN A 21 -11.52 12.17 18.34
C GLN A 21 -10.38 12.98 18.98
N GLY A 22 -9.88 14.03 18.32
CA GLY A 22 -8.84 14.92 18.84
C GLY A 22 -7.41 14.45 18.57
N HIS A 23 -7.22 13.45 17.71
CA HIS A 23 -5.89 13.05 17.27
C HIS A 23 -5.38 13.99 16.17
N ARG A 24 -4.08 14.27 16.20
CA ARG A 24 -3.43 15.16 15.22
C ARG A 24 -2.53 14.43 14.24
N TYR A 25 -1.88 13.35 14.69
CA TYR A 25 -0.93 12.61 13.86
C TYR A 25 -1.26 11.14 13.82
N ILE A 26 -0.87 10.49 12.73
CA ILE A 26 -0.86 9.05 12.57
C ILE A 26 0.56 8.59 12.25
N HIS A 27 1.05 7.59 12.97
CA HIS A 27 2.33 6.96 12.72
C HIS A 27 2.11 5.56 12.14
N PHE A 28 2.60 5.32 10.93
CA PHE A 28 2.56 4.03 10.24
C PHE A 28 3.80 3.20 10.61
N GLY A 29 3.61 2.24 11.52
CA GLY A 29 4.68 1.36 11.98
C GLY A 29 4.93 0.17 11.05
N CYS A 30 3.86 -0.42 10.49
CA CYS A 30 3.99 -1.55 9.57
C CYS A 30 2.83 -1.61 8.58
N VAL A 31 3.13 -1.98 7.34
CA VAL A 31 2.15 -2.32 6.31
C VAL A 31 2.47 -3.74 5.82
N GLN A 32 1.56 -4.66 6.05
CA GLN A 32 1.64 -6.02 5.51
C GLN A 32 0.84 -6.10 4.24
N ILE A 33 1.41 -6.67 3.19
CA ILE A 33 0.78 -6.81 1.88
C ILE A 33 0.90 -8.27 1.46
N ALA A 34 -0.21 -8.80 0.94
CA ALA A 34 -0.27 -10.11 0.32
C ALA A 34 -0.92 -10.02 -1.06
N ILE A 35 -0.35 -10.73 -2.02
CA ILE A 35 -1.02 -11.05 -3.28
C ILE A 35 -1.33 -12.53 -3.28
N LYS A 36 -2.58 -12.88 -3.49
CA LYS A 36 -3.04 -14.26 -3.54
C LYS A 36 -3.62 -14.56 -4.92
N PRO A 37 -3.04 -15.48 -5.70
CA PRO A 37 -3.71 -16.08 -6.85
C PRO A 37 -5.07 -16.65 -6.44
N MET A 38 -6.09 -16.40 -7.25
CA MET A 38 -7.42 -17.00 -7.08
C MET A 38 -7.58 -18.30 -7.89
N VAL A 39 -6.48 -18.79 -8.47
CA VAL A 39 -6.39 -20.05 -9.22
C VAL A 39 -5.58 -21.09 -8.42
N ARG A 40 -5.97 -22.36 -8.52
CA ARG A 40 -5.37 -23.45 -7.71
C ARG A 40 -3.89 -23.71 -8.00
N LEU A 41 -3.43 -23.46 -9.22
CA LEU A 41 -2.08 -23.80 -9.69
C LEU A 41 -1.11 -22.61 -9.63
N GLY A 42 -1.50 -21.51 -8.98
CA GLY A 42 -0.77 -20.24 -9.11
C GLY A 42 -0.96 -19.62 -10.49
N LEU A 43 -0.36 -18.45 -10.70
CA LEU A 43 -0.54 -17.67 -11.92
C LEU A 43 0.81 -17.17 -12.40
N ASP A 44 1.28 -17.64 -13.56
CA ASP A 44 2.51 -17.14 -14.17
C ASP A 44 2.31 -15.71 -14.66
N CYS A 45 2.45 -14.78 -13.72
CA CYS A 45 2.18 -13.37 -13.87
C CYS A 45 3.26 -12.59 -13.12
N PRO A 46 4.27 -12.11 -13.86
CA PRO A 46 5.19 -11.11 -13.34
C PRO A 46 4.39 -9.88 -12.89
N ILE A 47 4.54 -9.56 -11.62
CA ILE A 47 3.85 -8.48 -10.94
C ILE A 47 4.86 -7.64 -10.17
N MET A 48 4.77 -6.33 -10.38
CA MET A 48 5.52 -5.35 -9.62
C MET A 48 4.55 -4.63 -8.69
N LEU A 49 4.88 -4.62 -7.41
CA LEU A 49 4.19 -3.87 -6.37
C LEU A 49 5.09 -2.76 -5.84
N ALA A 50 4.58 -1.54 -5.82
CA ALA A 50 5.26 -0.42 -5.18
C ALA A 50 4.32 0.21 -4.12
N LEU A 51 4.70 0.08 -2.84
CA LEU A 51 4.06 0.84 -1.77
C LEU A 51 4.70 2.23 -1.74
N ARG A 52 3.87 3.28 -1.81
CA ARG A 52 4.32 4.64 -2.02
C ARG A 52 3.59 5.68 -1.17
N ASP A 53 4.33 6.70 -0.77
CA ASP A 53 3.81 7.99 -0.30
C ASP A 53 3.75 8.96 -1.49
N LYS A 54 2.60 9.00 -2.16
CA LYS A 54 2.37 9.86 -3.32
C LYS A 54 2.14 11.33 -2.95
N SER A 55 2.18 11.70 -1.66
CA SER A 55 2.29 13.13 -1.30
C SER A 55 3.64 13.72 -1.74
N LEU A 56 4.64 12.87 -2.03
CA LEU A 56 5.95 13.26 -2.54
C LEU A 56 5.96 13.27 -4.08
N LYS A 57 6.66 14.26 -4.65
CA LYS A 57 6.61 14.56 -6.10
C LYS A 57 7.29 13.53 -6.99
N THR A 58 8.41 12.96 -6.54
CA THR A 58 9.21 12.05 -7.36
C THR A 58 8.91 10.59 -7.03
N PHE A 59 9.07 9.70 -8.02
CA PHE A 59 8.92 8.27 -7.79
C PHE A 59 9.86 7.76 -6.71
N LYS A 60 11.13 8.17 -6.79
CA LYS A 60 12.19 7.75 -5.87
C LYS A 60 11.87 8.14 -4.43
N ASP A 61 11.46 9.38 -4.19
CA ASP A 61 11.19 9.86 -2.84
C ASP A 61 9.90 9.25 -2.28
N SER A 62 8.91 9.02 -3.14
CA SER A 62 7.66 8.38 -2.73
C SER A 62 7.81 6.89 -2.39
N LEU A 63 8.89 6.21 -2.77
CA LEU A 63 8.96 4.75 -2.68
C LEU A 63 9.23 4.29 -1.24
N LEU A 64 8.27 3.59 -0.63
CA LEU A 64 8.39 3.00 0.70
C LEU A 64 8.83 1.52 0.65
N ALA A 65 8.33 0.78 -0.34
CA ALA A 65 8.76 -0.59 -0.63
C ALA A 65 8.49 -0.95 -2.09
N LEU A 66 9.34 -1.81 -2.63
CA LEU A 66 9.18 -2.39 -3.97
C LEU A 66 9.32 -3.91 -3.88
N ALA A 67 8.38 -4.63 -4.47
CA ALA A 67 8.48 -6.06 -4.69
C ALA A 67 8.27 -6.35 -6.18
N ASN A 68 9.25 -7.00 -6.80
CA ASN A 68 9.13 -7.51 -8.16
C ASN A 68 9.15 -9.03 -8.09
N THR A 69 8.08 -9.67 -8.55
CA THR A 69 7.88 -11.09 -8.29
C THR A 69 6.92 -11.73 -9.28
N ASN A 70 6.65 -13.02 -9.10
CA ASN A 70 5.71 -13.78 -9.89
C ASN A 70 4.88 -14.67 -8.96
N ILE A 71 3.57 -14.69 -9.15
CA ILE A 71 2.63 -15.42 -8.30
C ILE A 71 2.34 -16.85 -8.82
N CYS A 72 3.25 -17.41 -9.64
CA CYS A 72 3.20 -18.77 -10.18
C CYS A 72 3.31 -19.86 -9.11
N GLN A 73 4.05 -19.60 -8.04
CA GLN A 73 4.25 -20.55 -6.93
C GLN A 73 3.27 -20.34 -5.77
N GLY A 74 2.23 -19.53 -5.96
CA GLY A 74 1.21 -19.26 -4.96
C GLY A 74 1.26 -17.84 -4.41
N PRO A 75 0.67 -17.61 -3.23
CA PRO A 75 0.58 -16.27 -2.65
C PRO A 75 1.93 -15.75 -2.17
N ILE A 76 2.09 -14.44 -2.25
CA ILE A 76 3.30 -13.73 -1.81
C ILE A 76 2.91 -12.78 -0.69
N TYR A 77 3.77 -12.68 0.31
CA TYR A 77 3.59 -11.86 1.50
C TYR A 77 4.85 -11.06 1.75
N PHE A 78 4.72 -9.76 2.03
CA PHE A 78 5.84 -8.95 2.53
C PHE A 78 5.36 -7.91 3.52
N ASN A 79 6.29 -7.51 4.39
CA ASN A 79 6.09 -6.46 5.36
C ASN A 79 6.94 -5.26 4.95
N CYS A 80 6.34 -4.07 4.97
CA CYS A 80 7.06 -2.80 4.92
C CYS A 80 6.95 -2.16 6.30
N PHE A 81 8.03 -1.52 6.76
CA PHE A 81 8.05 -0.71 7.97
C PHE A 81 8.33 0.74 7.56
N PRO A 82 7.31 1.50 7.11
CA PRO A 82 7.52 2.86 6.62
C PRO A 82 8.15 3.77 7.68
N ASN A 83 7.82 3.53 8.96
CA ASN A 83 8.18 4.38 10.09
C ASN A 83 7.86 5.86 9.81
N LEU A 84 6.73 6.09 9.14
CA LEU A 84 6.30 7.37 8.61
C LEU A 84 5.21 7.96 9.50
N SER A 85 5.36 9.22 9.91
CA SER A 85 4.32 9.97 10.62
C SER A 85 3.73 11.05 9.72
N LYS A 86 2.41 11.22 9.75
CA LYS A 86 1.68 12.23 8.97
C LYS A 86 0.70 13.00 9.84
N ASP A 87 0.50 14.27 9.52
CA ASP A 87 -0.57 15.08 10.09
C ASP A 87 -1.91 14.61 9.49
N LEU A 88 -2.92 14.39 10.34
CA LEU A 88 -4.24 13.92 9.92
C LEU A 88 -5.01 15.00 9.14
N GLU A 89 -4.65 16.27 9.32
CA GLU A 89 -5.23 17.40 8.57
C GLU A 89 -4.44 17.73 7.29
N ASP A 90 -3.35 17.01 6.98
CA ASP A 90 -2.63 17.17 5.72
C ASP A 90 -3.59 16.89 4.54
N PRO A 91 -3.76 17.82 3.58
CA PRO A 91 -4.63 17.61 2.42
C PRO A 91 -4.24 16.39 1.57
N PHE A 92 -2.99 15.92 1.68
CA PHE A 92 -2.47 14.76 0.99
C PHE A 92 -2.39 13.49 1.86
N ILE A 93 -2.98 13.47 3.05
CA ILE A 93 -2.93 12.30 3.96
C ILE A 93 -3.37 11.00 3.26
N LEU A 94 -4.43 11.04 2.46
CA LEU A 94 -4.94 9.89 1.73
C LEU A 94 -3.95 9.35 0.70
N GLN A 95 -3.00 10.18 0.24
CA GLN A 95 -1.95 9.81 -0.72
C GLN A 95 -0.71 9.23 -0.02
N SER A 96 -0.69 9.18 1.32
CA SER A 96 0.47 8.75 2.10
C SER A 96 0.76 7.24 2.03
N LEU A 97 -0.24 6.43 1.65
CA LEU A 97 -0.10 4.99 1.46
C LEU A 97 -0.89 4.53 0.23
N ILE A 98 -0.23 4.53 -0.92
CA ILE A 98 -0.73 4.02 -2.20
C ILE A 98 0.05 2.76 -2.58
N LEU A 99 -0.66 1.70 -2.93
CA LEU A 99 -0.07 0.50 -3.52
C LEU A 99 -0.28 0.54 -5.04
N ASP A 100 0.79 0.79 -5.78
CA ASP A 100 0.83 0.64 -7.24
C ASP A 100 1.10 -0.82 -7.60
N VAL A 101 0.31 -1.36 -8.52
CA VAL A 101 0.39 -2.72 -9.04
C VAL A 101 0.51 -2.65 -10.54
N ASN A 102 1.63 -3.13 -11.07
CA ASN A 102 1.88 -3.23 -12.49
C ASN A 102 2.04 -4.70 -12.89
N MET A 103 1.27 -5.12 -13.89
CA MET A 103 1.30 -6.47 -14.44
C MET A 103 1.60 -6.45 -15.93
N ALA A 104 2.35 -7.45 -16.40
CA ALA A 104 2.61 -7.66 -17.82
C ALA A 104 1.31 -8.03 -18.58
N HIS A 105 1.05 -7.37 -19.72
CA HIS A 105 -0.19 -7.54 -20.52
C HIS A 105 -0.34 -8.86 -21.26
N ASN A 106 0.71 -9.67 -21.33
CA ASN A 106 0.71 -10.86 -22.18
C ASN A 106 -0.24 -11.95 -21.66
N ILE A 107 -0.95 -11.68 -20.56
CA ILE A 107 -1.84 -12.61 -19.90
C ILE A 107 -3.25 -12.04 -20.01
N GLN A 108 -3.93 -12.43 -21.09
CA GLN A 108 -5.36 -12.25 -21.23
C GLN A 108 -6.05 -13.26 -20.33
N PHE A 109 -6.78 -12.76 -19.33
CA PHE A 109 -7.60 -13.61 -18.49
C PHE A 109 -9.07 -13.42 -18.87
N GLU A 110 -9.68 -14.46 -19.44
CA GLU A 110 -11.13 -14.50 -19.64
C GLU A 110 -11.81 -14.86 -18.31
N GLY A 111 -12.53 -13.90 -17.73
CA GLY A 111 -13.40 -14.11 -16.56
C GLY A 111 -12.70 -14.08 -15.19
N ALA A 112 -13.35 -13.39 -14.23
CA ALA A 112 -13.00 -13.26 -12.80
C ALA A 112 -11.70 -12.52 -12.41
N ARG A 113 -11.64 -12.05 -11.16
CA ARG A 113 -10.44 -11.44 -10.56
C ARG A 113 -9.40 -12.53 -10.29
N ASN A 114 -8.33 -12.58 -11.07
CA ASN A 114 -7.32 -13.67 -11.02
C ASN A 114 -6.43 -13.68 -9.79
N PHE A 115 -6.42 -12.58 -9.05
CA PHE A 115 -5.71 -12.45 -7.77
C PHE A 115 -6.47 -11.51 -6.85
N SER A 116 -6.20 -11.65 -5.56
CA SER A 116 -6.67 -10.73 -4.51
C SER A 116 -5.47 -10.06 -3.85
N ILE A 117 -5.61 -8.78 -3.55
CA ILE A 117 -4.68 -8.05 -2.69
C ILE A 117 -5.29 -7.98 -1.31
N ILE A 118 -4.52 -8.37 -0.31
CA ILE A 118 -4.89 -8.29 1.10
C ILE A 118 -3.83 -7.42 1.76
N TYR A 119 -4.25 -6.44 2.55
CA TYR A 119 -3.31 -5.59 3.28
C TYR A 119 -3.77 -5.39 4.72
N ARG A 120 -2.81 -5.09 5.59
CA ARG A 120 -3.06 -4.68 6.97
C ARG A 120 -2.10 -3.56 7.33
N ILE A 121 -2.64 -2.50 7.91
CA ILE A 121 -1.88 -1.33 8.35
C ILE A 121 -1.86 -1.34 9.87
N TYR A 122 -0.67 -1.32 10.45
CA TYR A 122 -0.45 -1.10 11.88
C TYR A 122 -0.03 0.35 12.07
N TYR A 123 -0.86 1.10 12.78
CA TYR A 123 -0.64 2.51 13.02
C TYR A 123 -0.89 2.86 14.49
N LYS A 124 -0.34 4.00 14.91
CA LYS A 124 -0.59 4.62 16.20
C LYS A 124 -1.06 6.05 15.99
N LEU A 125 -2.17 6.42 16.64
CA LEU A 125 -2.67 7.79 16.67
C LEU A 125 -1.98 8.56 17.80
N LEU A 126 -1.70 9.83 17.54
CA LEU A 126 -0.90 10.68 18.43
C LEU A 126 -1.48 12.09 18.47
N ASN A 127 -1.33 12.75 19.62
CA ASN A 127 -1.76 14.13 19.80
C ASN A 127 -0.60 15.13 19.58
N SER A 128 0.65 14.66 19.65
CA SER A 128 1.87 15.41 19.38
C SER A 128 2.78 14.64 18.43
N GLN A 129 3.72 15.33 17.78
CA GLN A 129 4.68 14.68 16.89
C GLN A 129 5.58 13.71 17.67
N LEU A 130 5.82 12.54 17.08
CA LEU A 130 6.93 11.68 17.50
C LEU A 130 8.23 12.36 17.11
N ASN A 131 9.03 12.77 18.07
CA ASN A 131 10.44 13.10 17.83
C ASN A 131 11.19 11.78 17.59
N PRO A 132 11.65 11.49 16.36
CA PRO A 132 12.55 10.38 16.15
C PRO A 132 13.83 10.69 16.93
N LYS A 133 14.24 9.80 17.84
CA LYS A 133 15.60 9.84 18.35
C LYS A 133 16.49 9.34 17.21
N CYS A 134 17.11 10.26 16.49
CA CYS A 134 18.33 9.97 15.75
C CYS A 134 19.48 9.75 16.73
#